data_AF-A0A3A8Z8U3-F1
#
_entry.id   AF-A0A3A8Z8U3-F1
#
_cell.length_a   1.000
_cell.length_b   1.000
_cell.length_c   1.000
_cell.angle_alpha   90.00
_cell.angle_beta   90.00
_cell.angle_gamma   90.00
#
_symmetry.space_group_name_H-M   'P 1'
#
loop_
_entity.id
_entity.type
_entity.pdbx_description
1 polymer ?
#
loop_
_entity_poly.entity_id
_entity_poly.type
_entity_poly.pdbx_seq_one_letter_code
_entity_poly.pdbx_strand_id
1 'polypeptide(L)'
;MDNLIDMEFVNRKYYEKSKQKIATNKNQAADLFNEVAAAIGADLSLMKEGQVSNQRYIIYESDLDHICKMLDRAKKPDGKRLRCRDYRGAGAECIDFFIEGFCHLFMAAGCTEGRCNLERIAMQIKAEFVSMIARIEKTSPQFTDDIDKRFFAPNEEYSDQDDHLEDADKYVFLYYMEQHPHIKREELRAIYWCFCNEAEKRYMQDFMAEVRNLQKLDETGVSEFKENLLSRMHFDEALEKDSIYQDALDEWYRVESGQGKLQDNKRRKKLAETVLSEMDRVAAQYLVPAKPSAAKTETAQKEPDKLYHSIKEAEHLLHEAIRFFISLVNKRLEEPISTLSEGEETILECMFQARFGEPMFEWLEFELA
;
A
#
# COMPACT_ATOMS: atom_id res chain seq x y z
N MET A 1 -22.49 25.13 -22.36
CA MET A 1 -22.65 24.19 -21.24
C MET A 1 -22.22 22.85 -21.77
N ASP A 2 -21.25 22.22 -21.11
CA ASP A 2 -20.81 20.88 -21.49
C ASP A 2 -21.77 19.86 -20.89
N ASN A 3 -22.18 18.87 -21.67
CA ASN A 3 -23.19 17.89 -21.24
C ASN A 3 -22.52 16.81 -20.39
N LEU A 4 -23.12 16.48 -19.26
CA LEU A 4 -22.73 15.29 -18.51
C LEU A 4 -23.24 14.04 -19.22
N ILE A 5 -22.36 13.07 -19.39
CA ILE A 5 -22.64 11.77 -20.01
C ILE A 5 -22.27 10.64 -19.03
N ASP A 6 -22.88 9.48 -19.19
CA ASP A 6 -22.56 8.30 -18.39
C ASP A 6 -21.72 7.27 -19.17
N MET A 7 -21.23 6.25 -18.47
CA MET A 7 -20.45 5.20 -19.11
C MET A 7 -21.27 4.35 -20.09
N GLU A 8 -22.61 4.34 -20.02
CA GLU A 8 -23.45 3.66 -21.02
C GLU A 8 -23.43 4.45 -22.35
N PHE A 9 -23.46 5.78 -22.28
CA PHE A 9 -23.27 6.66 -23.43
C PHE A 9 -21.87 6.52 -24.02
N VAL A 10 -20.82 6.53 -23.18
CA VAL A 10 -19.43 6.28 -23.62
C VAL A 10 -19.32 4.92 -24.32
N ASN A 11 -19.86 3.86 -23.72
CA ASN A 11 -19.85 2.51 -24.28
C ASN A 11 -20.50 2.51 -25.68
N ARG A 12 -21.69 3.12 -25.81
CA ARG A 12 -22.39 3.23 -27.10
C ARG A 12 -21.54 3.96 -28.14
N LYS A 13 -21.01 5.14 -27.82
CA LYS A 13 -20.23 5.96 -28.76
C LYS A 13 -18.92 5.32 -29.18
N TYR A 14 -18.24 4.66 -28.25
CA TYR A 14 -16.99 3.96 -28.50
C TYR A 14 -17.17 2.76 -29.45
N TYR A 15 -18.23 1.96 -29.26
CA TYR A 15 -18.52 0.82 -30.14
C TYR A 15 -19.17 1.22 -31.47
N GLU A 16 -19.93 2.33 -31.52
CA GLU A 16 -20.40 2.95 -32.76
C GLU A 16 -19.22 3.36 -33.66
N LYS A 17 -18.19 4.01 -33.11
CA LYS A 17 -16.99 4.46 -33.86
C LYS A 17 -16.13 3.31 -34.38
N SER A 18 -16.01 2.21 -33.63
CA SER A 18 -15.11 1.09 -33.98
C SER A 18 -15.69 0.08 -34.97
N LYS A 19 -16.94 0.26 -35.43
CA LYS A 19 -17.70 -0.68 -36.29
C LYS A 19 -17.80 -2.12 -35.74
N GLN A 20 -17.44 -2.33 -34.47
CA GLN A 20 -17.61 -3.61 -33.80
C GLN A 20 -19.10 -3.76 -33.47
N LYS A 21 -19.68 -4.95 -33.67
CA LYS A 21 -21.03 -5.23 -33.16
C LYS A 21 -21.02 -4.89 -31.67
N ILE A 22 -21.94 -4.05 -31.21
CA ILE A 22 -22.15 -3.78 -29.78
C ILE A 22 -22.23 -5.16 -29.14
N ALA A 23 -21.19 -5.54 -28.39
CA ALA A 23 -21.20 -6.79 -27.67
C ALA A 23 -22.42 -6.74 -26.77
N THR A 24 -23.15 -7.86 -26.68
CA THR A 24 -24.38 -8.02 -25.89
C THR A 24 -24.25 -7.63 -24.40
N ASN A 25 -23.05 -7.23 -23.94
CA ASN A 25 -22.75 -6.81 -22.59
C ASN A 25 -22.71 -5.27 -22.47
N LYS A 26 -23.67 -4.69 -21.75
CA LYS A 26 -23.89 -3.23 -21.64
C LYS A 26 -22.75 -2.46 -20.94
N ASN A 27 -21.79 -3.14 -20.31
CA ASN A 27 -20.84 -2.52 -19.38
C ASN A 27 -19.35 -2.63 -19.77
N GLN A 28 -19.02 -3.12 -20.97
CA GLN A 28 -17.63 -3.44 -21.31
C GLN A 28 -16.65 -2.24 -21.24
N ALA A 29 -17.07 -1.03 -21.65
CA ALA A 29 -16.24 0.17 -21.49
C ALA A 29 -16.02 0.54 -20.02
N ALA A 30 -17.06 0.41 -19.18
CA ALA A 30 -16.97 0.66 -17.75
C ALA A 30 -16.04 -0.35 -17.05
N ASP A 31 -16.15 -1.62 -17.43
CA ASP A 31 -15.29 -2.69 -16.89
C ASP A 31 -13.82 -2.41 -17.22
N LEU A 32 -13.50 -2.09 -18.48
CA LEU A 32 -12.13 -1.76 -18.90
C LEU A 32 -11.58 -0.53 -18.18
N PHE A 33 -12.38 0.52 -18.04
CA PHE A 33 -11.99 1.75 -17.36
C PHE A 33 -11.69 1.49 -15.88
N ASN A 34 -12.54 0.72 -15.20
CA ASN A 34 -12.38 0.35 -13.80
C ASN A 34 -11.19 -0.58 -13.55
N GLU A 35 -10.94 -1.53 -14.46
CA GLU A 35 -9.78 -2.43 -14.38
C GLU A 35 -8.47 -1.65 -14.44
N VAL A 36 -8.36 -0.66 -15.34
CA VAL A 36 -7.16 0.18 -15.44
C VAL A 36 -7.03 1.05 -14.19
N ALA A 37 -8.12 1.71 -13.75
CA ALA A 37 -8.11 2.53 -12.55
C ALA A 37 -7.61 1.74 -11.34
N ALA A 38 -8.13 0.52 -11.14
CA ALA A 38 -7.71 -0.35 -10.05
C ALA A 38 -6.23 -0.76 -10.15
N ALA A 39 -5.74 -1.04 -11.38
CA ALA A 39 -4.34 -1.41 -11.62
C ALA A 39 -3.39 -0.26 -11.25
N ILE A 40 -3.67 0.97 -11.66
CA ILE A 40 -2.78 2.10 -11.34
C ILE A 40 -3.08 2.74 -9.97
N GLY A 41 -4.17 2.34 -9.31
CA GLY A 41 -4.58 2.90 -8.02
C GLY A 41 -5.30 4.24 -8.11
N ALA A 42 -5.94 4.55 -9.24
CA ALA A 42 -6.73 5.77 -9.40
C ALA A 42 -7.98 5.74 -8.49
N ASP A 43 -8.13 6.74 -7.63
CA ASP A 43 -9.34 6.90 -6.82
C ASP A 43 -10.50 7.49 -7.62
N LEU A 44 -11.31 6.60 -8.19
CA LEU A 44 -12.51 6.99 -8.95
C LEU A 44 -13.58 7.68 -8.09
N SER A 45 -13.45 7.72 -6.76
CA SER A 45 -14.37 8.46 -5.89
C SER A 45 -14.35 9.97 -6.20
N LEU A 46 -13.20 10.48 -6.63
CA LEU A 46 -13.00 11.89 -7.03
C LEU A 46 -13.79 12.27 -8.28
N MET A 47 -14.28 11.29 -9.02
CA MET A 47 -15.12 11.51 -10.20
C MET A 47 -16.61 11.26 -9.91
N LYS A 48 -17.07 11.05 -8.67
CA LYS A 48 -18.47 10.68 -8.41
C LYS A 48 -19.31 11.87 -7.97
N GLU A 49 -20.53 11.95 -8.48
CA GLU A 49 -21.57 12.80 -7.90
C GLU A 49 -22.07 12.20 -6.55
N GLY A 50 -22.55 13.06 -5.64
CA GLY A 50 -22.79 12.80 -4.20
C GLY A 50 -23.50 11.50 -3.77
N GLN A 51 -23.53 11.28 -2.45
CA GLN A 51 -23.91 10.06 -1.70
C GLN A 51 -25.29 9.41 -2.01
N VAL A 52 -25.53 8.94 -3.23
CA VAL A 52 -26.69 8.10 -3.54
C VAL A 52 -26.21 6.83 -4.24
N SER A 53 -26.78 5.69 -3.84
CA SER A 53 -26.38 4.30 -4.12
C SER A 53 -26.27 3.88 -5.60
N ASN A 54 -26.48 4.79 -6.56
CA ASN A 54 -26.29 4.59 -8.01
C ASN A 54 -25.32 5.64 -8.59
N GLN A 55 -24.11 5.72 -8.03
CA GLN A 55 -23.10 6.72 -8.38
C GLN A 55 -22.69 6.63 -9.86
N ARG A 56 -22.94 7.70 -10.61
CA ARG A 56 -22.42 7.93 -11.96
C ARG A 56 -21.11 8.72 -11.87
N TYR A 57 -20.16 8.42 -12.76
CA TYR A 57 -18.98 9.27 -12.91
C TYR A 57 -19.39 10.61 -13.55
N ILE A 58 -18.86 11.71 -13.04
CA ILE A 58 -18.88 13.04 -13.64
C ILE A 58 -17.97 12.96 -14.86
N ILE A 59 -18.57 12.74 -16.02
CA ILE A 59 -17.87 12.70 -17.31
C ILE A 59 -18.54 13.71 -18.20
N TYR A 60 -17.76 14.63 -18.75
CA TYR A 60 -18.25 15.60 -19.72
C TYR A 60 -18.15 15.04 -21.14
N GLU A 61 -19.07 15.46 -22.01
CA GLU A 61 -19.07 15.05 -23.41
C GLU A 61 -17.76 15.46 -24.11
N SER A 62 -17.13 16.55 -23.69
CA SER A 62 -15.80 16.96 -24.17
C SER A 62 -14.67 15.96 -23.85
N ASP A 63 -14.79 15.19 -22.76
CA ASP A 63 -13.80 14.18 -22.36
C ASP A 63 -13.96 12.84 -23.11
N LEU A 64 -15.02 12.70 -23.90
CA LEU A 64 -15.35 11.44 -24.58
C LEU A 64 -14.22 10.93 -25.47
N ASP A 65 -13.54 11.81 -26.22
CA ASP A 65 -12.43 11.41 -27.10
C ASP A 65 -11.23 10.90 -26.30
N HIS A 66 -10.95 11.52 -25.16
CA HIS A 66 -9.89 11.13 -24.26
C HIS A 66 -10.16 9.76 -23.61
N ILE A 67 -11.38 9.56 -23.10
CA ILE A 67 -11.80 8.25 -22.55
C ILE A 67 -11.75 7.17 -23.63
N CYS A 68 -12.17 7.47 -24.86
CA CYS A 68 -12.06 6.51 -25.97
C CYS A 68 -10.60 6.09 -26.23
N LYS A 69 -9.65 7.03 -26.20
CA LYS A 69 -8.21 6.73 -26.33
C LYS A 69 -7.70 5.85 -25.19
N MET A 70 -8.15 6.10 -23.96
CA MET A 70 -7.84 5.25 -22.80
C MET A 70 -8.35 3.82 -23.00
N LEU A 71 -9.59 3.66 -23.44
CA LEU A 71 -10.18 2.34 -23.72
C LEU A 71 -9.44 1.60 -24.85
N ASP A 72 -9.04 2.31 -25.91
CA ASP A 72 -8.24 1.73 -27.00
C ASP A 72 -6.86 1.28 -26.51
N ARG A 73 -6.18 2.09 -25.69
CA ARG A 73 -4.88 1.73 -25.09
C ARG A 73 -5.04 0.51 -24.17
N ALA A 74 -6.12 0.43 -23.39
CA ALA A 74 -6.40 -0.67 -22.47
C ALA A 74 -6.60 -2.02 -23.18
N LYS A 75 -7.05 -2.00 -24.45
CA LYS A 75 -7.20 -3.20 -25.29
C LYS A 75 -5.91 -3.64 -25.98
N LYS A 76 -4.91 -2.77 -26.11
CA LYS A 76 -3.60 -3.13 -26.68
C LYS A 76 -2.85 -4.10 -25.75
N PRO A 77 -1.86 -4.86 -26.25
CA PRO A 77 -1.12 -5.84 -25.45
C PRO A 77 -0.57 -5.26 -24.13
N ASP A 78 -0.06 -4.05 -24.22
CA ASP A 78 0.52 -3.26 -23.15
C ASP A 78 -0.51 -2.91 -22.05
N GLY A 79 -1.64 -2.32 -22.45
CA GLY A 79 -2.75 -2.03 -21.54
C GLY A 79 -3.46 -3.28 -21.01
N LYS A 80 -3.46 -4.39 -21.76
CA LYS A 80 -3.98 -5.67 -21.27
C LYS A 80 -3.10 -6.23 -20.16
N ARG A 81 -1.77 -6.15 -20.30
CA ARG A 81 -0.82 -6.55 -19.24
C ARG A 81 -0.99 -5.68 -18.00
N LEU A 82 -1.11 -4.36 -18.16
CA LEU A 82 -1.40 -3.45 -17.05
C LEU A 82 -2.69 -3.82 -16.30
N ARG A 83 -3.80 -4.07 -17.02
CA ARG A 83 -5.08 -4.50 -16.41
C ARG A 83 -4.98 -5.83 -15.67
N CYS A 84 -4.07 -6.71 -16.10
CA CYS A 84 -3.75 -7.95 -15.39
C CYS A 84 -2.71 -7.75 -14.27
N ARG A 85 -2.34 -6.51 -13.94
CA ARG A 85 -1.28 -6.17 -12.98
C ARG A 85 0.07 -6.83 -13.33
N ASP A 86 0.30 -7.16 -14.61
CA ASP A 86 1.57 -7.65 -15.15
C ASP A 86 2.43 -6.47 -15.62
N TYR A 87 2.95 -5.69 -14.66
CA TYR A 87 3.76 -4.50 -14.94
C TYR A 87 5.09 -4.83 -15.67
N ARG A 88 5.51 -6.10 -15.68
CA ARG A 88 6.72 -6.60 -16.39
C ARG A 88 6.69 -6.40 -17.89
N GLY A 89 5.50 -6.30 -18.49
CA GLY A 89 5.32 -6.04 -19.91
C GLY A 89 4.36 -4.90 -20.21
N ALA A 90 4.00 -4.11 -19.19
CA ALA A 90 3.38 -2.81 -19.37
C ALA A 90 4.52 -1.76 -19.46
N GLY A 91 4.71 -1.10 -20.60
CA GLY A 91 5.71 -0.05 -20.77
C GLY A 91 5.40 1.19 -19.93
N ALA A 92 6.44 1.89 -19.46
CA ALA A 92 6.31 3.12 -18.65
C ALA A 92 5.39 4.16 -19.32
N GLU A 93 5.57 4.38 -20.64
CA GLU A 93 4.72 5.27 -21.43
C GLU A 93 3.21 4.93 -21.35
N CYS A 94 2.87 3.64 -21.19
CA CYS A 94 1.48 3.21 -21.06
C CYS A 94 0.91 3.60 -19.70
N ILE A 95 1.71 3.39 -18.65
CA ILE A 95 1.36 3.71 -17.26
C ILE A 95 1.18 5.22 -17.13
N ASP A 96 2.16 6.00 -17.59
CA ASP A 96 2.14 7.47 -17.56
C ASP A 96 0.92 8.01 -18.32
N PHE A 97 0.63 7.47 -19.51
CA PHE A 97 -0.55 7.83 -20.27
C PHE A 97 -1.86 7.63 -19.50
N PHE A 98 -1.97 6.54 -18.72
CA PHE A 98 -3.16 6.33 -17.90
C PHE A 98 -3.19 7.24 -16.67
N ILE A 99 -2.07 7.43 -15.99
CA ILE A 99 -1.96 8.34 -14.84
C ILE A 99 -2.36 9.76 -15.25
N GLU A 100 -1.75 10.30 -16.31
CA GLU A 100 -2.13 11.59 -16.89
C GLU A 100 -3.59 11.60 -17.31
N GLY A 101 -4.06 10.49 -17.88
CA GLY A 101 -5.42 10.31 -18.32
C GLY A 101 -6.45 10.46 -17.20
N PHE A 102 -6.23 9.83 -16.05
CA PHE A 102 -7.08 9.96 -14.87
C PHE A 102 -6.93 11.33 -14.20
N CYS A 103 -5.73 11.90 -14.13
CA CYS A 103 -5.54 13.26 -13.62
C CYS A 103 -6.36 14.29 -14.41
N HIS A 104 -6.38 14.20 -15.75
CA HIS A 104 -7.23 15.06 -16.59
C HIS A 104 -8.70 14.93 -16.21
N LEU A 105 -9.18 13.69 -16.03
CA LEU A 105 -10.57 13.42 -15.67
C LEU A 105 -10.93 13.89 -14.25
N PHE A 106 -10.00 13.80 -13.29
CA PHE A 106 -10.18 14.35 -11.94
C PHE A 106 -10.33 15.87 -11.99
N MET A 107 -9.45 16.56 -12.72
CA MET A 107 -9.53 18.01 -12.90
C MET A 107 -10.83 18.43 -13.58
N ALA A 108 -11.26 17.70 -14.62
CA ALA A 108 -12.52 17.94 -15.30
C ALA A 108 -13.71 17.79 -14.34
N ALA A 109 -13.70 16.77 -13.47
CA ALA A 109 -14.72 16.54 -12.43
C ALA A 109 -14.70 17.58 -11.28
N GLY A 110 -13.80 18.57 -11.31
CA GLY A 110 -13.71 19.64 -10.31
C GLY A 110 -12.73 19.37 -9.17
N CYS A 111 -11.87 18.35 -9.28
CA CYS A 111 -10.76 18.16 -8.36
C CYS A 111 -9.81 19.36 -8.42
N THR A 112 -9.32 19.80 -7.27
CA THR A 112 -8.30 20.86 -7.22
C THR A 112 -6.96 20.34 -7.75
N GLU A 113 -6.14 21.25 -8.28
CA GLU A 113 -4.80 20.91 -8.78
C GLU A 113 -3.94 20.23 -7.69
N GLY A 114 -4.00 20.74 -6.45
CA GLY A 114 -3.30 20.15 -5.30
C GLY A 114 -3.73 18.69 -5.04
N ARG A 115 -5.04 18.42 -4.96
CA ARG A 115 -5.53 17.05 -4.74
C ARG A 115 -5.23 16.14 -5.93
N CYS A 116 -5.33 16.64 -7.16
CA CYS A 116 -4.99 15.88 -8.35
C CYS A 116 -3.50 15.52 -8.41
N ASN A 117 -2.61 16.43 -7.98
CA ASN A 117 -1.18 16.16 -7.90
C ASN A 117 -0.86 15.08 -6.87
N LEU A 118 -1.56 15.09 -5.73
CA LEU A 118 -1.40 14.05 -4.72
C LEU A 118 -1.84 12.67 -5.22
N GLU A 119 -2.96 12.58 -5.92
CA GLU A 119 -3.37 11.31 -6.54
C GLU A 119 -2.42 10.86 -7.64
N ARG A 120 -1.85 11.82 -8.39
CA ARG A 120 -0.79 11.50 -9.37
C ARG A 120 0.37 10.80 -8.68
N ILE A 121 0.86 11.38 -7.58
CA ILE A 121 1.95 10.82 -6.78
C ILE A 121 1.57 9.43 -6.26
N ALA A 122 0.37 9.25 -5.70
CA ALA A 122 -0.10 7.95 -5.21
C ALA A 122 -0.16 6.88 -6.30
N MET A 123 -0.67 7.22 -7.49
CA MET A 123 -0.69 6.32 -8.64
C MET A 123 0.72 6.00 -9.17
N GLN A 124 1.61 6.99 -9.17
CA GLN A 124 3.01 6.82 -9.55
C GLN A 124 3.73 5.88 -8.58
N ILE A 125 3.65 6.12 -7.28
CA ILE A 125 4.26 5.25 -6.25
C ILE A 125 3.76 3.81 -6.40
N LYS A 126 2.44 3.60 -6.57
CA LYS A 126 1.90 2.26 -6.73
C LYS A 126 2.43 1.56 -7.98
N ALA A 127 2.49 2.25 -9.10
CA ALA A 127 3.01 1.68 -10.33
C ALA A 127 4.54 1.47 -10.26
N GLU A 128 5.27 2.39 -9.65
CA GLU A 128 6.72 2.35 -9.46
C GLU A 128 7.12 1.25 -8.49
N PHE A 129 6.42 1.08 -7.37
CA PHE A 129 6.65 0.00 -6.40
C PHE A 129 6.56 -1.37 -7.07
N VAL A 130 5.45 -1.63 -7.79
CA VAL A 130 5.26 -2.93 -8.43
C VAL A 130 6.24 -3.11 -9.61
N SER A 131 6.56 -2.03 -10.33
CA SER A 131 7.59 -2.04 -11.38
C SER A 131 9.00 -2.28 -10.82
N MET A 132 9.30 -1.75 -9.64
CA MET A 132 10.57 -1.90 -8.95
C MET A 132 10.76 -3.32 -8.42
N ILE A 133 9.75 -3.89 -7.75
CA ILE A 133 9.74 -5.32 -7.39
C ILE A 133 10.01 -6.17 -8.63
N ALA A 134 9.31 -5.89 -9.74
CA ALA A 134 9.49 -6.59 -11.00
C ALA A 134 10.86 -6.39 -11.68
N ARG A 135 11.52 -5.24 -11.49
CA ARG A 135 12.88 -4.98 -11.99
C ARG A 135 13.91 -5.73 -11.17
N ILE A 136 13.74 -5.77 -9.86
CA ILE A 136 14.56 -6.55 -8.94
C ILE A 136 14.40 -8.06 -9.24
N GLU A 137 13.19 -8.54 -9.48
CA GLU A 137 12.87 -9.91 -9.95
C GLU A 137 13.65 -10.32 -11.21
N LYS A 138 13.76 -9.41 -12.20
CA LYS A 138 14.46 -9.68 -13.47
C LYS A 138 15.98 -9.68 -13.34
N THR A 139 16.51 -8.93 -12.39
CA THR A 139 17.96 -8.72 -12.23
C THR A 139 18.59 -9.87 -11.45
N SER A 140 17.86 -10.47 -10.51
CA SER A 140 18.30 -11.71 -9.84
C SER A 140 17.12 -12.49 -9.23
N PRO A 141 16.70 -13.62 -9.83
CA PRO A 141 15.63 -14.48 -9.31
C PRO A 141 15.93 -15.09 -7.92
N GLN A 142 17.20 -15.19 -7.55
CA GLN A 142 17.64 -15.62 -6.22
C GLN A 142 17.52 -14.50 -5.18
N PHE A 143 17.53 -13.24 -5.63
CA PHE A 143 17.42 -12.05 -4.80
C PHE A 143 15.97 -11.76 -4.40
N THR A 144 14.99 -12.27 -5.13
CA THR A 144 13.56 -12.13 -4.82
C THR A 144 13.15 -13.02 -3.64
N ASP A 145 13.54 -14.29 -3.70
CA ASP A 145 13.41 -15.21 -2.57
C ASP A 145 14.20 -14.69 -1.36
N ASP A 146 15.30 -13.96 -1.58
CA ASP A 146 16.08 -13.34 -0.52
C ASP A 146 15.49 -12.02 0.02
N ILE A 147 14.83 -11.19 -0.79
CA ILE A 147 14.13 -9.98 -0.33
C ILE A 147 12.94 -10.35 0.53
N ASP A 148 12.09 -11.24 0.04
CA ASP A 148 10.92 -11.67 0.80
C ASP A 148 11.32 -12.54 1.98
N LYS A 149 12.26 -13.51 1.86
CA LYS A 149 12.61 -14.41 3.00
C LYS A 149 13.67 -13.86 3.94
N ARG A 150 14.53 -12.94 3.51
CA ARG A 150 15.64 -12.45 4.34
C ARG A 150 15.54 -10.98 4.71
N PHE A 151 14.77 -10.15 4.02
CA PHE A 151 14.50 -8.79 4.48
C PHE A 151 13.10 -8.72 5.11
N PHE A 152 12.03 -9.12 4.40
CA PHE A 152 10.66 -8.84 4.86
C PHE A 152 9.88 -10.02 5.50
N ALA A 153 10.42 -11.23 5.59
CA ALA A 153 9.70 -12.38 6.16
C ALA A 153 9.83 -12.37 7.68
N PRO A 154 8.79 -12.66 8.47
CA PRO A 154 8.91 -12.76 9.92
C PRO A 154 9.95 -13.83 10.32
N ASN A 155 10.57 -13.67 11.48
CA ASN A 155 11.57 -14.63 11.98
C ASN A 155 10.95 -16.04 12.06
N GLU A 156 11.62 -17.09 11.57
CA GLU A 156 11.08 -18.47 11.61
C GLU A 156 10.84 -18.96 13.06
N GLU A 157 11.61 -18.46 14.03
CA GLU A 157 11.38 -18.73 15.47
C GLU A 157 10.24 -17.89 16.07
N TYR A 158 9.92 -16.75 15.47
CA TYR A 158 8.91 -15.79 15.95
C TYR A 158 8.11 -15.23 14.78
N SER A 159 7.24 -16.07 14.19
CA SER A 159 6.44 -15.74 13.00
C SER A 159 5.52 -14.53 13.17
N ASP A 160 5.26 -14.15 14.42
CA ASP A 160 4.34 -13.08 14.80
C ASP A 160 5.07 -11.75 15.06
N GLN A 161 6.41 -11.74 15.03
CA GLN A 161 7.23 -10.53 15.06
C GLN A 161 7.50 -10.10 13.61
N ASP A 162 6.51 -9.42 13.02
CA ASP A 162 6.74 -8.62 11.81
C ASP A 162 7.74 -7.49 12.16
N ASP A 163 8.60 -7.09 11.23
CA ASP A 163 9.66 -6.08 11.45
C ASP A 163 9.08 -4.65 11.70
N HIS A 164 7.79 -4.56 12.05
CA HIS A 164 6.99 -3.34 12.24
C HIS A 164 7.08 -2.33 11.07
N LEU A 165 7.47 -2.77 9.88
CA LEU A 165 7.59 -1.91 8.70
C LEU A 165 6.26 -1.73 7.99
N GLU A 166 5.88 -0.47 7.76
CA GLU A 166 4.74 -0.11 6.93
C GLU A 166 5.05 -0.26 5.42
N ASP A 167 4.03 -0.23 4.56
CA ASP A 167 4.21 -0.29 3.10
C ASP A 167 5.10 0.85 2.57
N ALA A 168 5.05 2.03 3.21
CA ALA A 168 5.89 3.18 2.87
C ALA A 168 7.38 2.91 3.17
N ASP A 169 7.69 2.25 4.29
CA ASP A 169 9.04 1.88 4.67
C ASP A 169 9.63 0.88 3.69
N LYS A 170 8.85 -0.15 3.35
CA LYS A 170 9.20 -1.17 2.35
C LYS A 170 9.46 -0.53 0.98
N TYR A 171 8.62 0.41 0.57
CA TYR A 171 8.81 1.17 -0.68
C TYR A 171 10.13 1.94 -0.70
N VAL A 172 10.38 2.77 0.32
CA VAL A 172 11.57 3.64 0.38
C VAL A 172 12.85 2.80 0.43
N PHE A 173 12.85 1.70 1.19
CA PHE A 173 14.00 0.81 1.26
C PHE A 173 14.32 0.13 -0.08
N LEU A 174 13.29 -0.39 -0.77
CA LEU A 174 13.47 -0.97 -2.10
C LEU A 174 13.97 0.07 -3.11
N TYR A 175 13.47 1.32 -3.03
CA TYR A 175 13.93 2.40 -3.89
C TYR A 175 15.40 2.73 -3.66
N TYR A 176 15.84 2.76 -2.39
CA TYR A 176 17.25 2.90 -2.05
C TYR A 176 18.12 1.80 -2.64
N MET A 177 17.68 0.53 -2.55
CA MET A 177 18.40 -0.60 -3.14
C MET A 177 18.53 -0.46 -4.67
N GLU A 178 17.47 -0.05 -5.36
CA GLU A 178 17.50 0.17 -6.82
C GLU A 178 18.50 1.26 -7.22
N GLN A 179 18.57 2.36 -6.45
CA GLN A 179 19.49 3.47 -6.73
C GLN A 179 20.96 3.13 -6.41
N HIS A 180 21.21 2.11 -5.59
CA HIS A 180 22.55 1.74 -5.14
C HIS A 180 22.91 0.28 -5.47
N PRO A 181 22.91 -0.13 -6.75
CA PRO A 181 23.14 -1.51 -7.16
C PRO A 181 24.56 -2.02 -6.90
N HIS A 182 25.46 -1.14 -6.46
CA HIS A 182 26.86 -1.41 -6.16
C HIS A 182 27.10 -1.73 -4.67
N ILE A 183 26.15 -1.42 -3.78
CA ILE A 183 26.26 -1.75 -2.36
C ILE A 183 26.15 -3.26 -2.22
N LYS A 184 27.06 -3.84 -1.43
CA LYS A 184 27.08 -5.28 -1.19
C LYS A 184 25.85 -5.72 -0.42
N ARG A 185 25.49 -6.99 -0.57
CA ARG A 185 24.32 -7.59 0.07
C ARG A 185 24.38 -7.48 1.59
N GLU A 186 25.55 -7.74 2.16
CA GLU A 186 25.82 -7.75 3.60
C GLU A 186 25.64 -6.33 4.18
N GLU A 187 26.15 -5.32 3.49
CA GLU A 187 25.94 -3.91 3.82
C GLU A 187 24.46 -3.52 3.73
N LEU A 188 23.75 -3.93 2.68
CA LEU A 188 22.31 -3.67 2.53
C LEU A 188 21.49 -4.30 3.67
N ARG A 189 21.84 -5.52 4.11
CA ARG A 189 21.20 -6.17 5.27
C ARG A 189 21.45 -5.40 6.55
N ALA A 190 22.67 -4.93 6.77
CA ALA A 190 23.02 -4.14 7.94
C ALA A 190 22.25 -2.81 7.97
N ILE A 191 22.15 -2.11 6.83
CA ILE A 191 21.35 -0.88 6.68
C ILE A 191 19.86 -1.16 6.91
N TYR A 192 19.32 -2.25 6.36
CA TYR A 192 17.94 -2.68 6.60
C TYR A 192 17.67 -2.91 8.09
N TRP A 193 18.58 -3.58 8.79
CA TRP A 193 18.42 -3.85 10.21
C TRP A 193 18.47 -2.57 11.06
N CYS A 194 19.35 -1.63 10.72
CA CYS A 194 19.32 -0.29 11.30
C CYS A 194 18.00 0.43 11.02
N PHE A 195 17.42 0.25 9.82
CA PHE A 195 16.16 0.87 9.43
C PHE A 195 14.97 0.32 10.23
N CYS A 196 14.90 -1.00 10.43
CA CYS A 196 13.90 -1.62 11.30
C CYS A 196 14.00 -1.10 12.74
N ASN A 197 15.21 -0.99 13.27
CA ASN A 197 15.43 -0.47 14.63
C ASN A 197 15.00 1.01 14.77
N GLU A 198 15.24 1.86 13.77
CA GLU A 198 14.77 3.25 13.80
C GLU A 198 13.23 3.34 13.68
N ALA A 199 12.61 2.51 12.85
CA ALA A 199 11.15 2.40 12.75
C ALA A 199 10.52 1.93 14.09
N GLU A 200 11.09 0.91 14.72
CA GLU A 200 10.64 0.41 16.02
C GLU A 200 10.79 1.46 17.13
N LYS A 201 11.93 2.17 17.18
CA LYS A 201 12.13 3.29 18.12
C LYS A 201 11.07 4.37 17.94
N ARG A 202 10.74 4.73 16.69
CA ARG A 202 9.71 5.73 16.38
C ARG A 202 8.33 5.26 16.87
N TYR A 203 7.98 4.02 16.56
CA TYR A 203 6.75 3.39 17.05
C TYR A 203 6.67 3.40 18.58
N MET A 204 7.75 3.02 19.26
CA MET A 204 7.82 3.02 20.72
C MET A 204 7.69 4.42 21.32
N GLN A 205 8.25 5.44 20.65
CA GLN A 205 8.07 6.84 21.07
C GLN A 205 6.60 7.29 20.98
N ASP A 206 5.91 6.92 19.90
CA ASP A 206 4.49 7.20 19.72
C ASP A 206 3.64 6.47 20.76
N PHE A 207 3.90 5.17 20.96
CA PHE A 207 3.25 4.39 22.00
C PHE A 207 3.45 5.00 23.40
N MET A 208 4.69 5.39 23.73
CA MET A 208 4.99 6.04 25.02
C MET A 208 4.33 7.42 25.15
N ALA A 209 4.15 8.16 24.04
CA ALA A 209 3.40 9.40 24.05
C ALA A 209 1.90 9.16 24.32
N GLU A 210 1.32 8.10 23.73
CA GLU A 210 -0.05 7.67 24.02
C GLU A 210 -0.21 7.22 25.47
N VAL A 211 0.71 6.41 26.00
CA VAL A 211 0.70 5.99 27.42
C VAL A 211 0.75 7.20 28.35
N ARG A 212 1.60 8.21 28.05
CA ARG A 212 1.63 9.47 28.82
C ARG A 212 0.33 10.25 28.72
N ASN A 213 -0.38 10.17 27.60
CA ASN A 213 -1.70 10.79 27.46
C ASN A 213 -2.77 10.04 28.25
N LEU A 214 -2.70 8.70 28.31
CA LEU A 214 -3.56 7.88 29.16
C LEU A 214 -3.34 8.17 30.65
N GLN A 215 -2.10 8.44 31.06
CA GLN A 215 -1.78 8.84 32.45
C GLN A 215 -2.36 10.21 32.85
N LYS A 216 -2.80 11.03 31.89
CA LYS A 216 -3.46 12.32 32.16
C LYS A 216 -4.97 12.19 32.34
N LEU A 217 -5.55 11.02 32.06
CA LEU A 217 -6.96 10.75 32.27
C LEU A 217 -7.25 10.62 33.78
N ASP A 218 -8.42 11.10 34.19
CA ASP A 218 -8.94 10.83 35.53
C ASP A 218 -9.45 9.38 35.64
N GLU A 219 -9.85 8.95 36.85
CA GLU A 219 -10.32 7.57 37.10
C GLU A 219 -11.49 7.18 36.17
N THR A 220 -12.35 8.15 35.83
CA THR A 220 -13.47 7.97 34.89
C THR A 220 -12.95 7.71 33.47
N GLY A 221 -12.04 8.55 32.97
CA GLY A 221 -11.45 8.40 31.63
C GLY A 221 -10.63 7.12 31.48
N VAL A 222 -9.94 6.66 32.53
CA VAL A 222 -9.24 5.37 32.53
C VAL A 222 -10.22 4.19 32.48
N SER A 223 -11.34 4.28 33.20
CA SER A 223 -12.39 3.25 33.17
C SER A 223 -13.04 3.14 31.79
N GLU A 224 -13.40 4.28 31.19
CA GLU A 224 -13.97 4.33 29.83
C GLU A 224 -12.99 3.79 28.79
N PHE A 225 -11.70 4.13 28.89
CA PHE A 225 -10.67 3.60 27.98
C PHE A 225 -10.55 2.08 28.08
N LYS A 226 -10.52 1.53 29.30
CA LYS A 226 -10.45 0.07 29.52
C LYS A 226 -11.68 -0.66 28.99
N GLU A 227 -12.86 -0.11 29.21
CA GLU A 227 -14.11 -0.69 28.72
C GLU A 227 -14.16 -0.69 27.18
N ASN A 228 -13.70 0.38 26.54
CA ASN A 228 -13.58 0.47 25.08
C ASN A 228 -12.54 -0.52 24.53
N LEU A 229 -11.38 -0.67 25.19
CA LEU A 229 -10.34 -1.62 24.78
C LEU A 229 -10.85 -3.06 24.88
N LEU A 230 -11.47 -3.44 26.00
CA LEU A 230 -12.05 -4.78 26.19
C LEU A 230 -13.14 -5.07 25.16
N SER A 231 -14.01 -4.09 24.90
CA SER A 231 -15.05 -4.18 23.87
C SER A 231 -14.46 -4.41 22.48
N ARG A 232 -13.33 -3.75 22.17
CA ARG A 232 -12.63 -3.94 20.90
C ARG A 232 -11.96 -5.30 20.78
N MET A 233 -11.29 -5.76 21.83
CA MET A 233 -10.69 -7.11 21.86
C MET A 233 -11.75 -8.20 21.68
N HIS A 234 -12.89 -8.08 22.35
CA HIS A 234 -13.99 -9.04 22.18
C HIS A 234 -14.60 -9.00 20.77
N PHE A 235 -14.66 -7.83 20.14
CA PHE A 235 -15.06 -7.69 18.75
C PHE A 235 -14.09 -8.41 17.80
N ASP A 236 -12.79 -8.19 17.95
CA ASP A 236 -11.76 -8.80 17.10
C ASP A 236 -11.74 -10.34 17.26
N GLU A 237 -11.77 -10.84 18.51
CA GLU A 237 -11.88 -12.29 18.78
C GLU A 237 -13.15 -12.92 18.19
N ALA A 238 -14.27 -12.19 18.19
CA ALA A 238 -15.53 -12.69 17.65
C ALA A 238 -15.50 -12.77 16.12
N LEU A 239 -14.81 -11.84 15.44
CA LEU A 239 -14.59 -11.88 14.00
C LEU A 239 -13.63 -13.01 13.59
N GLU A 240 -12.59 -13.26 14.37
CA GLU A 240 -11.68 -14.40 14.12
C GLU A 240 -12.41 -15.75 14.19
N LYS A 241 -13.40 -15.86 15.09
CA LYS A 241 -14.21 -17.08 15.28
C LYS A 241 -15.40 -17.18 14.31
N ASP A 242 -15.70 -16.14 13.54
CA ASP A 242 -16.82 -16.12 12.60
C ASP A 242 -16.42 -16.80 11.28
N SER A 243 -16.89 -18.04 11.10
CA SER A 243 -16.57 -18.84 9.92
C SER A 243 -17.06 -18.20 8.60
N ILE A 244 -18.19 -17.48 8.62
CA ILE A 244 -18.75 -16.87 7.42
C ILE A 244 -17.89 -15.68 7.00
N TYR A 245 -17.47 -14.87 7.97
CA TYR A 245 -16.53 -13.77 7.76
C TYR A 245 -15.18 -14.28 7.26
N GLN A 246 -14.58 -15.29 7.91
CA GLN A 246 -13.27 -15.84 7.50
C GLN A 246 -13.31 -16.48 6.11
N ASP A 247 -14.32 -17.31 5.81
CA ASP A 247 -14.47 -17.92 4.49
C ASP A 247 -14.66 -16.87 3.38
N ALA A 248 -15.44 -15.81 3.66
CA ALA A 248 -15.66 -14.72 2.72
C ALA A 248 -14.39 -13.88 2.51
N LEU A 249 -13.61 -13.64 3.57
CA LEU A 249 -12.35 -12.90 3.53
C LEU A 249 -11.29 -13.66 2.71
N ASP A 250 -11.12 -14.97 2.96
CA ASP A 250 -10.22 -15.85 2.22
C ASP A 250 -10.58 -15.93 0.73
N GLU A 251 -11.86 -16.10 0.42
CA GLU A 251 -12.34 -16.12 -0.95
C GLU A 251 -12.15 -14.75 -1.63
N TRP A 252 -12.36 -13.66 -0.90
CA TRP A 252 -12.12 -12.31 -1.39
C TRP A 252 -10.63 -12.08 -1.72
N TYR A 253 -9.70 -12.50 -0.86
CA TYR A 253 -8.25 -12.47 -1.12
C TYR A 253 -7.85 -13.30 -2.34
N ARG A 254 -8.43 -14.49 -2.53
CA ARG A 254 -8.20 -15.31 -3.72
C ARG A 254 -8.69 -14.64 -5.00
N VAL A 255 -9.80 -13.90 -4.95
CA VAL A 255 -10.34 -13.14 -6.09
C VAL A 255 -9.49 -11.88 -6.39
N GLU A 256 -9.02 -11.18 -5.36
CA GLU A 256 -8.15 -9.99 -5.49
C GLU A 256 -6.75 -10.30 -6.02
N SER A 257 -6.14 -11.40 -5.56
CA SER A 257 -4.79 -11.83 -5.95
C SER A 257 -4.67 -12.27 -7.41
N GLY A 258 -5.79 -12.38 -8.14
CA GLY A 258 -5.77 -12.46 -9.60
C GLY A 258 -5.06 -13.69 -10.17
N GLN A 259 -5.06 -14.83 -9.45
CA GLN A 259 -4.53 -16.10 -9.96
C GLN A 259 -5.31 -16.59 -11.21
N GLY A 260 -4.95 -16.01 -12.37
CA GLY A 260 -5.14 -16.57 -13.70
C GLY A 260 -6.45 -16.32 -14.45
N LYS A 261 -7.44 -15.58 -13.92
CA LYS A 261 -8.71 -15.32 -14.65
C LYS A 261 -9.20 -13.87 -14.51
N LEU A 262 -9.96 -13.41 -15.52
CA LEU A 262 -10.71 -12.15 -15.49
C LEU A 262 -11.44 -12.02 -14.15
N GLN A 263 -11.23 -10.90 -13.44
CA GLN A 263 -11.87 -10.63 -12.17
C GLN A 263 -13.39 -10.62 -12.36
N ASP A 264 -14.09 -11.52 -11.67
CA ASP A 264 -15.55 -11.50 -11.64
C ASP A 264 -16.00 -10.39 -10.67
N ASN A 265 -16.11 -9.17 -11.20
CA ASN A 265 -16.52 -7.98 -10.43
C ASN A 265 -17.85 -8.18 -9.70
N LYS A 266 -18.76 -9.03 -10.22
CA LYS A 266 -20.02 -9.34 -9.53
C LYS A 266 -19.78 -10.21 -8.30
N ARG A 267 -18.93 -11.22 -8.42
CA ARG A 267 -18.52 -12.07 -7.29
C ARG A 267 -17.76 -11.27 -6.24
N ARG A 268 -16.81 -10.41 -6.64
CA ARG A 268 -16.07 -9.51 -5.74
C ARG A 268 -16.99 -8.58 -4.95
N LYS A 269 -17.97 -7.96 -5.62
CA LYS A 269 -18.95 -7.07 -4.97
C LYS A 269 -19.77 -7.83 -3.92
N LYS A 270 -20.26 -9.03 -4.27
CA LYS A 270 -21.04 -9.87 -3.35
C LYS A 270 -20.23 -10.30 -2.12
N LEU A 271 -18.96 -10.69 -2.31
CA LEU A 271 -18.07 -11.04 -1.21
C LEU A 271 -17.80 -9.86 -0.28
N ALA A 272 -17.55 -8.66 -0.84
CA ALA A 272 -17.36 -7.45 -0.03
C ALA A 272 -18.62 -7.08 0.77
N GLU A 273 -19.81 -7.21 0.18
CA GLU A 273 -21.09 -7.01 0.88
C GLU A 273 -21.26 -8.02 2.04
N THR A 274 -20.88 -9.28 1.85
CA THR A 274 -20.90 -10.30 2.92
C THR A 274 -19.91 -9.98 4.03
N VAL A 275 -18.65 -9.63 3.70
CA VAL A 275 -17.64 -9.24 4.69
C VAL A 275 -18.12 -8.05 5.53
N LEU A 276 -18.62 -6.99 4.89
CA LEU A 276 -19.12 -5.80 5.59
C LEU A 276 -20.35 -6.12 6.46
N SER A 277 -21.29 -6.91 5.95
CA SER A 277 -22.49 -7.31 6.70
C SER A 277 -22.16 -8.11 7.96
N GLU A 278 -21.20 -9.06 7.87
CA GLU A 278 -20.78 -9.83 9.04
C GLU A 278 -19.97 -8.98 10.03
N MET A 279 -19.12 -8.07 9.54
CA MET A 279 -18.45 -7.09 10.39
C MET A 279 -19.44 -6.22 11.16
N ASP A 280 -20.47 -5.70 10.50
CA ASP A 280 -21.52 -4.88 11.13
C ASP A 280 -22.33 -5.70 12.15
N ARG A 281 -22.63 -6.97 11.84
CA ARG A 281 -23.35 -7.89 12.72
C ARG A 281 -22.57 -8.17 14.01
N VAL A 282 -21.26 -8.38 13.91
CA VAL A 282 -20.38 -8.61 15.07
C VAL A 282 -20.15 -7.30 15.82
N ALA A 283 -19.95 -6.18 15.11
CA ALA A 283 -19.77 -4.86 15.72
C ALA A 283 -20.96 -4.49 16.60
N ALA A 284 -22.19 -4.76 16.17
CA ALA A 284 -23.40 -4.48 16.94
C ALA A 284 -23.49 -5.22 18.30
N GLN A 285 -22.69 -6.28 18.52
CA GLN A 285 -22.70 -7.07 19.75
C GLN A 285 -21.67 -6.59 20.78
N TYR A 286 -20.61 -5.91 20.33
CA TYR A 286 -19.45 -5.60 21.15
C TYR A 286 -19.08 -4.11 21.15
N LEU A 287 -19.34 -3.40 20.07
CA LEU A 287 -19.02 -1.99 19.94
C LEU A 287 -20.29 -1.17 20.22
N VAL A 288 -20.21 -0.28 21.21
CA VAL A 288 -21.29 0.69 21.46
C VAL A 288 -21.42 1.57 20.21
N PRO A 289 -22.63 1.73 19.62
CA PRO A 289 -22.80 2.67 18.52
C PRO A 289 -22.34 4.04 19.01
N ALA A 290 -21.37 4.63 18.31
CA ALA A 290 -20.88 5.97 18.63
C ALA A 290 -22.10 6.88 18.83
N LYS A 291 -22.23 7.50 20.01
CA LYS A 291 -23.21 8.58 20.20
C LYS A 291 -23.03 9.52 19.01
N PRO A 292 -24.09 9.90 18.29
CA PRO A 292 -23.94 10.80 17.16
C PRO A 292 -23.32 12.09 17.72
N SER A 293 -22.01 12.24 17.52
CA SER A 293 -21.34 13.49 17.79
C SER A 293 -21.99 14.50 16.85
N ALA A 294 -22.28 15.70 17.35
CA ALA A 294 -22.80 16.78 16.53
C ALA A 294 -21.95 16.84 15.26
N ALA A 295 -22.59 16.55 14.12
CA ALA A 295 -21.94 16.19 12.87
C ALA A 295 -20.62 16.95 12.67
N LYS A 296 -19.50 16.33 13.05
CA LYS A 296 -18.31 16.51 12.26
C LYS A 296 -18.68 15.77 10.98
N THR A 297 -18.97 16.52 9.93
CA THR A 297 -18.57 16.11 8.59
C THR A 297 -17.06 15.88 8.65
N GLU A 298 -16.65 14.77 9.24
CA GLU A 298 -15.49 14.03 8.77
C GLU A 298 -15.95 13.56 7.39
N THR A 299 -15.79 14.44 6.40
CA THR A 299 -15.32 13.98 5.11
C THR A 299 -14.21 13.01 5.45
N ALA A 300 -14.47 11.72 5.20
CA ALA A 300 -13.45 10.70 5.20
C ALA A 300 -12.43 11.10 4.12
N GLN A 301 -11.59 12.06 4.44
CA GLN A 301 -10.30 12.30 3.84
C GLN A 301 -9.49 11.06 4.22
N LYS A 302 -9.72 9.96 3.50
CA LYS A 302 -8.64 9.02 3.22
C LYS A 302 -7.69 9.83 2.33
N GLU A 303 -6.82 10.56 2.99
CA GLU A 303 -6.06 11.62 2.37
C GLU A 303 -4.69 11.11 1.94
N PRO A 304 -4.34 11.19 0.65
CA PRO A 304 -3.00 11.03 0.11
C PRO A 304 -1.90 11.75 0.89
N ASP A 305 -2.27 12.79 1.66
CA ASP A 305 -1.37 13.47 2.59
C ASP A 305 -0.76 12.50 3.59
N LYS A 306 -1.53 11.51 4.09
CA LYS A 306 -0.99 10.49 5.00
C LYS A 306 0.10 9.66 4.30
N LEU A 307 -0.13 9.23 3.06
CA LEU A 307 0.86 8.43 2.32
C LEU A 307 2.12 9.24 2.00
N TYR A 308 1.97 10.48 1.54
CA TYR A 308 3.12 11.36 1.28
C TYR A 308 3.92 11.63 2.55
N HIS A 309 3.24 11.89 3.68
CA HIS A 309 3.89 12.07 4.97
C HIS A 309 4.60 10.79 5.45
N SER A 310 3.95 9.62 5.33
CA SER A 310 4.56 8.33 5.64
C SER A 310 5.82 8.06 4.79
N ILE A 311 5.81 8.40 3.50
CA ILE A 311 7.01 8.26 2.65
C ILE A 311 8.12 9.22 3.07
N LYS A 312 7.78 10.48 3.41
CA LYS A 312 8.77 11.45 3.88
C LYS A 312 9.37 11.05 5.24
N GLU A 313 8.55 10.47 6.11
CA GLU A 313 8.99 9.91 7.38
C GLU A 313 9.88 8.68 7.17
N ALA A 314 9.48 7.74 6.30
CA ALA A 314 10.29 6.59 5.92
C ALA A 314 11.64 7.00 5.28
N GLU A 315 11.66 8.00 4.41
CA GLU A 315 12.90 8.59 3.86
C GLU A 315 13.80 9.16 4.98
N HIS A 316 13.20 9.84 5.96
CA HIS A 316 13.95 10.39 7.09
C HIS A 316 14.53 9.27 7.96
N LEU A 317 13.73 8.26 8.31
CA LEU A 317 14.14 7.10 9.09
C LEU A 317 15.26 6.31 8.38
N LEU A 318 15.13 6.10 7.06
CA LEU A 318 16.19 5.44 6.28
C LEU A 318 17.49 6.25 6.29
N HIS A 319 17.40 7.57 6.20
CA HIS A 319 18.58 8.44 6.27
C HIS A 319 19.28 8.38 7.64
N GLU A 320 18.51 8.35 8.73
CA GLU A 320 19.04 8.14 10.08
C GLU A 320 19.62 6.74 10.24
N ALA A 321 18.99 5.71 9.68
CA ALA A 321 19.50 4.34 9.67
C ALA A 321 20.85 4.22 8.95
N ILE A 322 21.00 4.88 7.79
CA ILE A 322 22.28 4.93 7.05
C ILE A 322 23.35 5.66 7.88
N ARG A 323 23.01 6.80 8.49
CA ARG A 323 23.94 7.54 9.37
C ARG A 323 24.39 6.70 10.55
N PHE A 324 23.45 5.99 11.18
CA PHE A 324 23.72 5.11 12.30
C PHE A 324 24.60 3.93 11.87
N PHE A 325 24.29 3.29 10.74
CA PHE A 325 25.13 2.24 10.17
C PHE A 325 26.56 2.73 9.90
N ILE A 326 26.73 3.88 9.24
CA ILE A 326 28.06 4.47 8.99
C ILE A 326 28.79 4.76 10.30
N SER A 327 28.08 5.24 11.33
CA SER A 327 28.64 5.45 12.66
C SER A 327 29.16 4.15 13.27
N LEU A 328 28.42 3.04 13.14
CA LEU A 328 28.85 1.73 13.63
C LEU A 328 30.08 1.23 12.87
N VAL A 329 30.09 1.36 11.53
CA VAL A 329 31.25 1.01 10.69
C VAL A 329 32.47 1.81 11.11
N ASN A 330 32.38 3.13 11.22
CA ASN A 330 33.50 3.98 11.61
C ASN A 330 34.04 3.60 13.00
N LYS A 331 33.15 3.34 13.96
CA LYS A 331 33.54 2.90 15.31
C LYS A 331 34.30 1.58 15.27
N ARG A 332 33.83 0.60 14.49
CA ARG A 332 34.51 -0.69 14.27
C ARG A 332 35.88 -0.55 13.59
N LEU A 333 36.04 0.42 12.70
CA LEU A 333 37.32 0.72 12.04
C LEU A 333 38.32 1.39 13.00
N GLU A 334 37.86 2.24 13.91
CA GLU A 334 38.69 2.96 14.89
C GLU A 334 39.09 2.07 16.08
N GLU A 335 38.19 1.18 16.51
CA GLU A 335 38.39 0.24 17.62
C GLU A 335 38.05 -1.19 17.16
N PRO A 336 39.02 -1.98 16.64
CA PRO A 336 38.82 -3.40 16.38
C PRO A 336 38.69 -4.12 17.73
N ILE A 337 37.47 -4.34 18.20
CA ILE A 337 37.24 -4.91 19.54
C ILE A 337 37.53 -6.41 19.52
N SER A 338 38.71 -6.77 20.03
CA SER A 338 38.83 -8.01 20.80
C SER A 338 37.92 -7.88 22.04
N THR A 339 36.94 -8.78 22.16
CA THR A 339 35.97 -8.95 23.27
C THR A 339 34.96 -7.80 23.46
N LEU A 340 33.77 -7.99 22.86
CA LEU A 340 32.49 -7.32 23.08
C LEU A 340 32.42 -6.49 24.38
N SER A 341 32.50 -5.16 24.25
CA SER A 341 32.04 -4.26 25.32
C SER A 341 30.52 -4.30 25.37
N GLU A 342 29.92 -4.69 26.50
CA GLU A 342 28.47 -4.72 26.70
C GLU A 342 27.83 -3.36 26.36
N GLY A 343 26.89 -3.34 25.40
CA GLY A 343 26.19 -2.12 24.95
C GLY A 343 25.18 -2.37 23.81
N GLU A 344 24.52 -1.30 23.33
CA GLU A 344 23.49 -1.34 22.26
C GLU A 344 23.97 -1.97 20.95
N GLU A 345 25.26 -1.81 20.63
CA GLU A 345 25.90 -2.42 19.45
C GLU A 345 25.93 -3.95 19.53
N THR A 346 26.19 -4.51 20.72
CA THR A 346 26.16 -5.97 20.95
C THR A 346 24.76 -6.53 20.84
N ILE A 347 23.74 -5.80 21.31
CA ILE A 347 22.34 -6.23 21.18
C ILE A 347 21.94 -6.22 19.70
N LEU A 348 22.26 -5.14 18.98
CA LEU A 348 21.98 -5.02 17.56
C LEU A 348 22.64 -6.14 16.75
N GLU A 349 23.91 -6.43 17.02
CA GLU A 349 24.69 -7.47 16.33
C GLU A 349 24.22 -8.89 16.70
N CYS A 350 23.88 -9.15 17.97
CA CYS A 350 23.29 -10.41 18.40
C CYS A 350 21.94 -10.67 17.72
N MET A 351 21.08 -9.65 17.64
CA MET A 351 19.78 -9.79 16.97
C MET A 351 19.94 -9.92 15.46
N PHE A 352 20.87 -9.18 14.86
CA PHE A 352 21.25 -9.36 13.46
C PHE A 352 21.71 -10.80 13.20
N GLN A 353 22.61 -11.32 14.01
CA GLN A 353 23.14 -12.68 13.85
C GLN A 353 22.05 -13.75 14.05
N ALA A 354 21.15 -13.56 15.03
CA ALA A 354 20.00 -14.44 15.21
C ALA A 354 19.06 -14.41 13.99
N ARG A 355 18.89 -13.24 13.38
CA ARG A 355 18.01 -13.02 12.24
C ARG A 355 18.56 -13.53 10.92
N PHE A 356 19.81 -13.21 10.61
CA PHE A 356 20.42 -13.47 9.30
C PHE A 356 21.37 -14.67 9.29
N GLY A 357 21.68 -15.24 10.46
CA GLY A 357 22.60 -16.37 10.61
C GLY A 357 24.07 -16.03 10.38
N GLU A 358 24.41 -14.75 10.24
CA GLU A 358 25.75 -14.23 9.93
C GLU A 358 26.04 -12.99 10.78
N PRO A 359 27.30 -12.69 11.14
CA PRO A 359 27.65 -11.48 11.89
C PRO A 359 27.51 -10.22 11.03
N MET A 360 27.04 -9.12 11.64
CA MET A 360 26.75 -7.86 10.94
C MET A 360 27.97 -7.23 10.28
N PHE A 361 29.16 -7.43 10.84
CA PHE A 361 30.41 -6.77 10.42
C PHE A 361 31.50 -7.75 9.94
N GLU A 362 31.21 -9.04 9.78
CA GLU A 362 32.22 -10.03 9.36
C GLU A 362 32.92 -9.65 8.05
N TRP A 363 32.18 -9.02 7.13
CA TRP A 363 32.70 -8.54 5.84
C TRP A 363 33.73 -7.40 5.96
N LEU A 364 33.74 -6.60 7.04
CA LEU A 364 34.74 -5.55 7.27
C LEU A 364 36.11 -6.11 7.64
N GLU A 365 36.14 -7.27 8.31
CA GLU A 365 37.40 -7.91 8.72
C GLU A 365 38.22 -8.36 7.49
N PHE A 366 37.55 -8.70 6.38
CA PHE A 366 38.19 -9.08 5.12
C PHE A 366 38.67 -7.88 4.27
N GLU A 367 38.12 -6.69 4.45
CA GLU A 367 38.59 -5.48 3.74
C GLU A 367 39.79 -4.80 4.44
N LEU A 368 39.99 -5.11 5.72
CA LEU A 368 41.11 -4.62 6.53
C LEU A 368 42.35 -5.52 6.48
N ALA A 369 42.22 -6.75 5.97
CA ALA A 369 43.30 -7.74 5.83
C ALA A 369 43.92 -7.72 4.42
#